data_AF-A9BW47-F1
#
_entry.id   AF-A9BW47-F1
#
_cell.length_a   1.000
_cell.length_b   1.000
_cell.length_c   1.000
_cell.angle_alpha   90.00
_cell.angle_beta   90.00
_cell.angle_gamma   90.00
#
_symmetry.space_group_name_H-M   'P 1'
#
loop_
_entity.id
_entity.type
_entity.pdbx_description
1 polymer ?
#
loop_
_entity_poly.entity_id
_entity_poly.type
_entity_poly.pdbx_seq_one_letter_code
_entity_poly.pdbx_strand_id
1 'polypeptide(L)'
;MSALNTQAGGTHYKGCAIQPIQYIHANGLDFFQGNIVKYATRYKAKNGAEDLKKVIHYAQLALELQYGIKPADELADMVRAGKSKPGAVTQCEGYVEDRND
;
A
#
# COMPACT_ATOMS: atom_id res chain seq x y z
N MET A 1 6.96 -4.68 31.38
CA MET A 1 6.17 -3.91 30.39
C MET A 1 6.78 -4.13 29.01
N SER A 2 5.96 -4.37 27.97
CA SER A 2 6.44 -4.50 26.60
C SER A 2 6.67 -3.12 25.97
N ALA A 3 7.67 -2.99 25.08
CA ALA A 3 7.86 -1.80 24.26
C ALA A 3 6.66 -1.52 23.33
N LEU A 4 5.85 -2.54 23.02
CA LEU A 4 4.60 -2.38 22.28
C LEU A 4 3.53 -1.63 23.09
N ASN A 5 3.64 -1.55 24.42
CA ASN A 5 2.65 -0.85 25.24
C ASN A 5 2.92 0.66 25.36
N THR A 6 4.05 1.13 24.82
CA THR A 6 4.46 2.52 24.89
C THR A 6 4.59 3.09 23.48
N GLN A 7 4.19 4.35 23.31
CA GLN A 7 4.44 5.09 22.08
C GLN A 7 5.14 6.40 22.45
N ALA A 8 6.38 6.57 22.00
CA ALA A 8 7.08 7.83 22.14
C ALA A 8 6.54 8.83 21.11
N GLY A 9 5.89 9.89 21.60
CA GLY A 9 5.31 10.95 20.76
C GLY A 9 3.94 10.59 20.15
N GLY A 10 2.88 11.23 20.65
CA GLY A 10 1.50 11.11 20.17
C GLY A 10 0.81 9.78 20.51
N THR A 11 -0.32 9.50 19.86
CA THR A 11 -1.20 8.33 20.16
C THR A 11 -1.71 7.58 18.92
N HIS A 12 -1.13 7.85 17.75
CA HIS A 12 -1.63 7.42 16.43
C HIS A 12 -1.62 5.90 16.14
N TYR A 13 -1.05 5.05 17.01
CA TYR A 13 -1.17 3.59 16.93
C TYR A 13 -1.91 2.95 18.11
N LYS A 14 -2.26 3.72 19.15
CA LYS A 14 -2.88 3.17 20.39
C LYS A 14 -4.26 2.55 20.16
N GLY A 15 -4.98 3.00 19.12
CA GLY A 15 -6.28 2.47 18.74
C GLY A 15 -6.23 1.34 17.70
N CYS A 16 -5.04 0.95 17.23
CA CYS A 16 -4.92 -0.12 16.26
C CYS A 16 -5.06 -1.48 16.95
N ALA A 17 -5.83 -2.40 16.35
CA ALA A 17 -5.92 -3.79 16.84
C ALA A 17 -4.54 -4.49 16.81
N ILE A 18 -3.72 -4.17 15.82
CA ILE A 18 -2.33 -4.60 15.69
C ILE A 18 -1.50 -3.37 15.31
N GLN A 19 -0.37 -3.14 15.97
CA GLN A 19 0.51 -2.02 15.61
C GLN A 19 1.29 -2.35 14.33
N PRO A 20 1.60 -1.34 13.49
CA PRO A 20 2.34 -1.56 12.25
C PRO A 20 3.63 -2.37 12.43
N ILE A 21 4.39 -2.10 13.51
CA ILE A 21 5.63 -2.82 13.78
C ILE A 21 5.43 -4.33 13.98
N GLN A 22 4.29 -4.75 14.54
CA GLN A 22 3.97 -6.16 14.73
C GLN A 22 3.74 -6.85 13.37
N TYR A 23 2.96 -6.23 12.49
CA TYR A 23 2.71 -6.77 11.14
C TYR A 23 3.98 -6.82 10.32
N ILE A 24 4.78 -5.75 10.36
CA ILE A 24 6.06 -5.62 9.64
C ILE A 24 7.03 -6.72 10.07
N HIS A 25 7.20 -6.89 11.40
CA HIS A 25 8.11 -7.89 11.94
C HIS A 25 7.65 -9.32 11.66
N ALA A 26 6.37 -9.61 11.84
CA ALA A 26 5.81 -10.95 11.64
C ALA A 26 5.90 -11.44 10.18
N ASN A 27 5.87 -10.52 9.21
CA ASN A 27 5.93 -10.85 7.78
C ASN A 27 7.29 -10.58 7.14
N GLY A 28 8.31 -10.21 7.91
CA GLY A 28 9.66 -9.97 7.39
C GLY A 28 9.73 -8.85 6.34
N LEU A 29 8.89 -7.83 6.48
CA LEU A 29 8.83 -6.73 5.51
C LEU A 29 10.11 -5.88 5.55
N ASP A 30 10.56 -5.46 4.38
CA ASP A 30 11.73 -4.60 4.24
C ASP A 30 11.46 -3.15 4.67
N PHE A 31 12.48 -2.30 4.55
CA PHE A 31 12.39 -0.91 4.95
C PHE A 31 11.33 -0.12 4.16
N PHE A 32 11.19 -0.36 2.84
CA PHE A 32 10.23 0.36 2.01
C PHE A 32 8.81 -0.06 2.38
N GLN A 33 8.57 -1.36 2.42
CA GLN A 33 7.29 -1.97 2.79
C GLN A 33 6.87 -1.55 4.21
N GLY A 34 7.81 -1.57 5.17
CA GLY A 34 7.54 -1.15 6.54
C GLY A 34 7.13 0.32 6.64
N ASN A 35 7.77 1.20 5.87
CA ASN A 35 7.37 2.61 5.79
C ASN A 35 5.98 2.78 5.18
N ILE A 36 5.68 2.06 4.09
CA ILE A 36 4.37 2.06 3.44
C ILE A 36 3.27 1.68 4.45
N VAL A 37 3.39 0.55 5.13
CA VAL A 37 2.42 0.10 6.16
C VAL A 37 2.29 1.15 7.26
N LYS A 38 3.41 1.63 7.81
CA LYS A 38 3.44 2.64 8.88
C LYS A 38 2.66 3.92 8.51
N TYR A 39 2.93 4.49 7.33
CA TYR A 39 2.28 5.73 6.89
C TYR A 39 0.82 5.51 6.49
N ALA A 40 0.52 4.38 5.82
CA ALA A 40 -0.84 4.00 5.45
C ALA A 40 -1.74 3.75 6.67
N THR A 41 -1.20 3.21 7.77
CA THR A 41 -1.98 3.02 9.00
C THR A 41 -2.26 4.35 9.71
N ARG A 42 -1.25 5.23 9.83
CA ARG A 42 -1.37 6.40 10.71
C ARG A 42 -1.99 7.65 10.08
N TYR A 43 -2.17 7.70 8.76
CA TYR A 43 -2.45 8.96 8.06
C TYR A 43 -3.67 9.70 8.60
N LYS A 44 -4.78 9.00 8.88
CA LYS A 44 -6.01 9.60 9.45
C LYS A 44 -5.78 10.19 10.85
N ALA A 45 -4.82 9.65 11.61
CA ALA A 45 -4.59 9.98 13.01
C ALA A 45 -3.41 10.94 13.23
N LYS A 46 -2.66 11.32 12.18
CA LYS A 46 -1.47 12.16 12.33
C LYS A 46 -1.36 13.29 11.29
N ASN A 47 -1.04 12.99 10.03
CA ASN A 47 -0.67 14.01 9.04
C ASN A 47 -1.53 14.02 7.76
N GLY A 48 -2.57 13.19 7.68
CA GLY A 48 -3.46 13.12 6.52
C GLY A 48 -2.71 12.87 5.20
N ALA A 49 -2.97 13.72 4.21
CA ALA A 49 -2.40 13.61 2.86
C ALA A 49 -0.87 13.58 2.84
N GLU A 50 -0.20 14.26 3.78
CA GLU A 50 1.27 14.26 3.87
C GLU A 50 1.84 12.87 4.15
N ASP A 51 1.14 12.01 4.89
CA ASP A 51 1.60 10.63 5.08
C ASP A 51 1.28 9.76 3.85
N LEU A 52 0.19 10.03 3.12
CA LEU A 52 -0.09 9.35 1.85
C LEU A 52 0.95 9.68 0.76
N LYS A 53 1.42 10.93 0.70
CA LYS A 53 2.56 11.30 -0.18
C LYS A 53 3.82 10.49 0.17
N LYS A 54 4.08 10.22 1.45
CA LYS A 54 5.19 9.36 1.86
C LYS A 54 4.99 7.91 1.43
N VAL A 55 3.76 7.38 1.50
CA VAL A 55 3.44 6.04 0.97
C VAL A 55 3.84 5.95 -0.51
N ILE A 56 3.39 6.90 -1.33
CA ILE A 56 3.71 6.94 -2.76
C ILE A 56 5.23 7.01 -2.96
N HIS A 57 5.91 7.90 -2.23
CA HIS A 57 7.35 8.06 -2.35
C HIS A 57 8.14 6.79 -2.02
N TYR A 58 7.75 6.06 -0.97
CA TYR A 58 8.42 4.80 -0.61
C TYR A 58 8.16 3.68 -1.64
N ALA A 59 6.99 3.66 -2.28
CA ALA A 59 6.73 2.75 -3.39
C ALA A 59 7.62 3.07 -4.61
N GLN A 60 7.74 4.36 -4.95
CA GLN A 60 8.62 4.83 -6.01
C GLN A 60 10.09 4.47 -5.76
N LEU A 61 10.57 4.67 -4.52
CA LEU A 61 11.94 4.29 -4.14
C LEU A 61 12.17 2.78 -4.27
N ALA A 62 11.19 1.95 -3.90
CA ALA A 62 11.30 0.50 -4.06
C ALA A 62 11.40 0.12 -5.54
N LEU A 63 10.54 0.69 -6.41
CA LEU A 63 10.58 0.47 -7.85
C LEU A 63 11.93 0.87 -8.46
N GLU A 64 12.44 2.04 -8.10
CA GLU A 64 13.71 2.54 -8.63
C GLU A 64 14.90 1.70 -8.16
N LEU A 65 15.00 1.45 -6.85
CA LEU A 65 16.19 0.83 -6.26
C LEU A 65 16.21 -0.70 -6.37
N GLN A 66 15.05 -1.36 -6.46
CA GLN A 66 14.96 -2.83 -6.56
C GLN A 66 14.74 -3.32 -7.99
N TYR A 67 14.06 -2.53 -8.83
CA TYR A 67 13.67 -2.94 -10.19
C TYR A 67 14.22 -2.02 -11.29
N GLY A 68 14.88 -0.92 -10.94
CA GLY A 68 15.41 0.04 -11.93
C GLY A 68 14.34 0.84 -12.66
N ILE A 69 13.09 0.86 -12.16
CA ILE A 69 11.96 1.56 -12.78
C ILE A 69 11.88 2.97 -12.20
N LYS A 70 12.06 3.99 -13.04
CA LYS A 70 11.94 5.39 -12.58
C LYS A 70 10.47 5.82 -12.57
N PRO A 71 10.07 6.76 -11.69
CA PRO A 71 8.70 7.25 -11.64
C PRO A 71 8.18 7.80 -12.99
N ALA A 72 9.05 8.40 -13.78
CA ALA A 72 8.70 8.89 -15.11
C ALA A 72 8.36 7.75 -16.10
N ASP A 73 9.03 6.61 -15.98
CA ASP A 73 8.81 5.44 -16.83
C ASP A 73 7.47 4.79 -16.49
N GLU A 74 7.18 4.60 -15.21
CA GLU A 74 5.89 4.06 -14.72
C GLU A 74 4.70 4.96 -15.12
N LEU A 75 4.82 6.28 -14.94
CA LEU A 75 3.77 7.21 -15.35
C LEU A 75 3.55 7.18 -16.87
N ALA A 76 4.62 7.09 -17.66
CA ALA A 76 4.51 6.95 -19.10
C ALA A 76 3.80 5.64 -19.49
N ASP A 77 4.07 4.55 -18.78
CA ASP A 77 3.41 3.25 -18.99
C ASP A 77 1.93 3.29 -18.61
N MET A 78 1.58 3.88 -17.46
CA MET A 78 0.18 4.06 -17.06
C MET A 78 -0.60 4.93 -18.06
N VAL A 79 0.00 6.01 -18.56
CA VAL A 79 -0.63 6.87 -19.58
C VAL A 79 -0.77 6.14 -20.92
N ARG A 80 0.21 5.33 -21.31
CA ARG A 80 0.13 4.48 -22.51
C ARG A 80 -0.94 3.40 -22.37
N ALA A 81 -1.02 2.73 -21.22
CA ALA A 81 -2.05 1.75 -20.89
C ALA A 81 -3.46 2.38 -20.87
N GLY A 82 -3.61 3.58 -20.30
CA GLY A 82 -4.86 4.35 -20.31
C GLY A 82 -5.27 4.87 -21.69
N LYS A 83 -4.35 4.94 -22.65
CA LYS A 83 -4.63 5.22 -24.08
C LYS A 83 -5.00 3.96 -24.88
N SER A 84 -4.89 2.76 -24.29
CA SER A 84 -5.47 1.57 -24.90
C SER A 84 -7.00 1.67 -24.82
N LYS A 85 -7.58 2.02 -25.97
CA LYS A 85 -8.98 2.28 -26.31
C LYS A 85 -10.05 1.89 -25.25
N PRO A 86 -11.05 2.77 -24.97
CA PRO A 86 -12.33 2.29 -24.45
C PRO A 86 -13.01 1.46 -25.54
N GLY A 87 -12.95 0.13 -25.45
CA GLY A 87 -13.58 -0.74 -26.44
C GLY A 87 -13.02 -2.15 -26.52
N ALA A 88 -13.15 -2.91 -25.45
CA ALA A 88 -13.35 -4.35 -25.50
C ALA A 88 -14.05 -4.76 -24.20
N VAL A 89 -15.37 -4.63 -24.18
CA VAL A 89 -16.20 -5.40 -23.25
C VAL A 89 -16.01 -6.84 -23.67
N THR A 90 -15.09 -7.56 -23.04
CA THR A 90 -15.10 -9.02 -23.10
C THR A 90 -16.37 -9.43 -22.37
N GLN A 91 -17.38 -9.85 -23.11
CA GLN A 91 -18.56 -10.49 -22.56
C GLN A 91 -18.06 -11.67 -21.73
N CYS A 92 -18.11 -11.55 -20.40
CA CYS A 92 -18.00 -12.71 -19.53
C CYS A 92 -19.25 -13.55 -19.77
N GLU A 93 -19.17 -14.49 -20.72
CA GLU A 93 -20.15 -15.55 -20.83
C GLU A 93 -20.10 -16.40 -19.57
N GLY A 94 -21.27 -16.64 -18.96
CA GLY A 94 -21.49 -17.75 -18.06
C GLY A 94 -21.41 -17.43 -16.57
N TYR A 95 -22.50 -16.88 -16.04
CA TYR A 95 -22.96 -17.21 -14.69
C TYR A 95 -23.51 -18.64 -14.74
N VAL A 96 -22.87 -19.59 -14.05
CA VAL A 96 -23.52 -20.85 -13.66
C VAL A 96 -23.44 -20.93 -12.13
N GLU A 97 -24.49 -20.46 -11.47
CA GLU A 97 -24.83 -20.91 -10.12
C GLU A 97 -25.33 -22.35 -10.25
N ASP A 98 -24.42 -23.33 -10.16
CA ASP A 98 -24.83 -24.68 -9.81
C ASP A 98 -24.96 -24.77 -8.30
N ARG A 99 -26.22 -24.62 -7.88
CA ARG A 99 -26.76 -25.23 -6.67
C ARG A 99 -26.29 -26.68 -6.59
N ASN A 100 -25.81 -27.10 -5.43
CA ASN A 100 -25.92 -28.48 -4.99
C ASN A 100 -26.19 -28.48 -3.48
N ASP A 101 -27.43 -28.86 -3.17
CA ASP A 101 -27.94 -29.62 -2.03
C ASP A 101 -27.36 -29.39 -0.62
#